data_AF-L7LKQ2-F1
#
_entry.id   AF-L7LKQ2-F1
#
_cell.length_a   1.000
_cell.length_b   1.000
_cell.length_c   1.000
_cell.angle_alpha   90.00
_cell.angle_beta   90.00
_cell.angle_gamma   90.00
#
_symmetry.space_group_name_H-M   'P 1'
#
loop_
_entity.id
_entity.type
_entity.pdbx_description
1 polymer ?
#
loop_
_entity_poly.entity_id
_entity_poly.type
_entity_poly.pdbx_seq_one_letter_code
_entity_poly.pdbx_strand_id
1 'polypeptide(L)' 'MNENDDPVRTGATIKALREAYGWKLGKFAVAVGTTHPHLSNIEAGRKRCTPDMARRIATTLGVPLAAITTSRPVDEVA' A
#
# COMPACT_ATOMS: atom_id res chain seq x y z
N MET A 1 -19.73 1.50 -7.60
CA MET A 1 -18.90 2.11 -6.53
C MET A 1 -18.26 0.94 -5.81
N ASN A 2 -16.98 0.65 -6.08
CA ASN A 2 -16.36 -0.60 -5.63
C ASN A 2 -16.08 -0.51 -4.12
N GLU A 3 -16.54 -1.48 -3.33
CA GLU A 3 -16.34 -1.62 -1.87
C GLU A 3 -14.88 -1.60 -1.38
N ASN A 4 -13.90 -1.62 -2.29
CA ASN A 4 -12.47 -1.67 -1.97
C ASN A 4 -11.80 -0.30 -1.77
N ASP A 5 -12.60 0.76 -1.76
CA ASP A 5 -12.17 2.16 -1.84
C ASP A 5 -11.91 2.84 -0.48
N ASP A 6 -11.50 2.08 0.53
CA ASP A 6 -11.06 2.66 1.81
C ASP A 6 -9.58 3.08 1.72
N PRO A 7 -9.28 4.39 1.57
CA PRO A 7 -7.91 4.87 1.51
C PRO A 7 -7.18 4.69 2.85
N VAL A 8 -7.88 4.67 3.98
CA VAL A 8 -7.30 4.50 5.31
C VAL A 8 -6.81 3.07 5.48
N ARG A 9 -7.67 2.08 5.19
CA ARG A 9 -7.27 0.66 5.20
C ARG A 9 -6.11 0.40 4.25
N THR A 10 -6.23 0.85 3.00
CA THR A 10 -5.20 0.63 1.97
C THR A 10 -3.87 1.25 2.39
N GLY A 11 -3.89 2.48 2.90
CA GLY A 11 -2.71 3.17 3.42
C GLY A 11 -2.06 2.42 4.58
N ALA A 12 -2.86 1.95 5.54
CA ALA A 12 -2.40 1.17 6.68
C ALA A 12 -1.75 -0.16 6.24
N THR A 13 -2.35 -0.87 5.29
CA THR A 13 -1.78 -2.11 4.72
C THR A 13 -0.42 -1.85 4.06
N ILE A 14 -0.30 -0.79 3.25
CA ILE A 14 0.97 -0.42 2.60
C ILE A 14 2.04 -0.13 3.66
N LYS A 15 1.68 0.64 4.70
CA LYS A 15 2.59 0.96 5.81
C LYS A 15 3.05 -0.29 6.54
N ALA A 16 2.13 -1.19 6.88
CA ALA A 16 2.43 -2.43 7.58
C ALA A 16 3.37 -3.34 6.77
N LEU A 17 3.10 -3.52 5.48
CA LEU A 17 3.97 -4.28 4.59
C LEU A 17 5.34 -3.62 4.45
N ARG A 18 5.39 -2.30 4.24
CA ARG A 18 6.66 -1.56 4.16
C ARG A 18 7.52 -1.80 5.41
N GLU A 19 6.92 -1.71 6.59
CA GLU A 19 7.62 -1.89 7.87
C GLU A 19 8.03 -3.33 8.11
N ALA A 20 7.17 -4.30 7.80
CA ALA A 20 7.47 -5.73 7.92
C ALA A 20 8.66 -6.16 7.04
N TYR A 21 8.80 -5.55 5.85
CA TYR A 21 9.93 -5.80 4.94
C TYR A 21 11.15 -4.90 5.22
N GLY A 22 11.16 -4.15 6.33
CA GLY A 22 12.32 -3.35 6.77
C GLY A 22 12.57 -2.07 5.97
N TRP A 23 11.60 -1.62 5.18
CA TRP A 23 11.75 -0.45 4.34
C TRP A 23 11.55 0.86 5.13
N LYS A 24 12.54 1.76 5.05
CA LYS A 24 12.36 3.16 5.46
C LYS A 24 11.51 3.91 4.43
N LEU A 25 10.54 4.70 4.89
CA LEU A 25 9.58 5.44 4.05
C LEU A 25 10.23 6.20 2.89
N GLY A 26 11.30 6.96 3.14
CA GLY A 26 11.98 7.73 2.09
C GLY A 26 12.66 6.87 1.03
N LYS A 27 13.38 5.81 1.44
CA LYS A 27 14.01 4.88 0.50
C LYS A 27 12.97 4.15 -0.34
N PHE A 28 11.88 3.75 0.30
CA PHE A 28 10.78 3.07 -0.37
C PHE A 28 10.05 3.97 -1.36
N ALA A 29 9.80 5.24 -1.01
CA ALA A 29 9.21 6.21 -1.93
C ALA A 29 10.04 6.36 -3.21
N VAL A 30 11.37 6.47 -3.08
CA VAL A 30 12.28 6.51 -4.23
C VAL A 30 12.21 5.23 -5.04
N ALA A 31 12.22 4.05 -4.39
CA ALA A 31 12.16 2.75 -5.07
C ALA A 31 10.85 2.53 -5.84
N VAL A 32 9.73 3.04 -5.33
CA VAL A 32 8.40 3.01 -5.98
C VAL A 32 8.30 4.04 -7.11
N GLY A 33 9.21 5.01 -7.17
CA GLY A 33 9.19 6.11 -8.14
C GLY A 33 8.23 7.24 -7.74
N THR A 34 8.15 7.56 -6.45
CA THR A 34 7.33 8.65 -5.92
C THR A 34 8.04 9.47 -4.86
N THR A 35 7.40 10.54 -4.36
CA THR A 35 7.99 11.42 -3.36
C THR A 35 7.62 10.96 -1.94
N HIS A 36 8.51 11.23 -0.98
CA HIS A 36 8.25 10.93 0.44
C HIS A 36 6.93 11.54 0.93
N PRO A 37 6.59 12.83 0.66
CA PRO A 37 5.31 13.39 1.09
C PRO A 37 4.11 12.74 0.41
N HIS A 38 4.24 12.31 -0.84
CA HIS A 38 3.15 11.64 -1.53
C HIS A 38 2.86 10.27 -0.90
N LEU A 39 3.89 9.46 -0.66
CA LEU A 39 3.72 8.14 -0.06
C LEU A 39 3.26 8.23 1.40
N SER A 40 3.77 9.20 2.16
CA SER A 40 3.30 9.49 3.52
C SER A 40 1.80 9.82 3.57
N ASN A 41 1.30 10.59 2.60
CA ASN A 41 -0.12 10.91 2.53
C ASN A 41 -0.98 9.71 2.13
N ILE A 42 -0.45 8.79 1.30
CA ILE A 42 -1.12 7.54 0.96
C ILE A 42 -1.19 6.63 2.19
N GLU A 43 -0.07 6.43 2.90
CA GLU A 43 -0.02 5.58 4.10
C GLU A 43 -0.93 6.09 5.23
N ALA A 44 -1.12 7.41 5.32
CA ALA A 44 -2.02 8.05 6.28
C ALA A 44 -3.50 8.07 5.82
N GLY A 45 -3.82 7.53 4.65
CA GLY A 45 -5.17 7.56 4.07
C GLY A 45 -5.66 8.95 3.64
N ARG A 46 -4.81 9.98 3.72
CA ARG A 46 -5.13 11.35 3.29
C ARG A 46 -5.19 11.49 1.77
N LYS A 47 -4.47 10.62 1.06
CA LYS A 47 -4.55 10.49 -0.40
C LYS A 47 -4.89 9.06 -0.78
N ARG A 48 -5.74 8.93 -1.78
CA ARG A 48 -6.08 7.65 -2.39
C ARG A 48 -4.87 7.08 -3.13
N CYS A 49 -4.59 5.80 -2.89
CA CYS A 49 -3.66 5.04 -3.72
C CYS A 49 -4.34 4.72 -5.06
N THR A 50 -3.77 5.18 -6.17
CA THR A 50 -4.29 4.82 -7.50
C THR A 50 -3.97 3.35 -7.81
N PRO A 51 -4.72 2.69 -8.72
CA PRO A 51 -4.41 1.32 -9.14
C PRO A 51 -2.99 1.16 -9.68
N ASP A 52 -2.49 2.19 -10.38
CA ASP A 52 -1.11 2.18 -10.89
C ASP A 52 -0.07 2.26 -9.77
N MET A 53 -0.30 3.13 -8.79
CA MET A 53 0.56 3.22 -7.61
C MET A 53 0.54 1.92 -6.81
N ALA A 54 -0.63 1.30 -6.62
CA ALA A 54 -0.74 0.03 -5.92
C ALA A 54 0.05 -1.09 -6.62
N ARG A 55 0.03 -1.14 -7.96
CA ARG A 55 0.85 -2.09 -8.73
C ARG A 55 2.34 -1.85 -8.52
N ARG A 56 2.81 -0.60 -8.60
CA ARG A 56 4.23 -0.27 -8.36
C ARG A 56 4.68 -0.67 -6.96
N ILE A 57 3.88 -0.33 -5.95
CA ILE A 57 4.14 -0.70 -4.55
C ILE A 57 4.21 -2.22 -4.40
N ALA A 58 3.25 -2.97 -4.95
CA ALA A 58 3.23 -4.42 -4.92
C ALA A 58 4.49 -5.03 -5.57
N THR A 59 4.87 -4.53 -6.75
CA THR A 59 6.10 -4.94 -7.45
C THR A 59 7.36 -4.65 -6.63
N THR A 60 7.47 -3.45 -6.04
CA THR A 60 8.64 -3.08 -5.21
C THR A 60 8.73 -3.91 -3.93
N LEU A 61 7.60 -4.28 -3.32
CA LEU A 61 7.55 -5.15 -2.14
C LEU A 61 7.70 -6.64 -2.47
N GLY A 62 7.53 -7.03 -3.73
CA GLY A 62 7.52 -8.44 -4.14
C GLY A 62 6.28 -9.20 -3.65
N VAL A 63 5.15 -8.51 -3.48
CA VAL A 63 3.88 -9.10 -3.01
C VAL A 63 2.82 -9.07 -4.10
N PRO A 64 1.81 -9.97 -4.08
CA PRO A 64 0.68 -9.88 -4.98
C PRO A 64 -0.10 -8.57 -4.79
N LEU A 65 -0.64 -7.99 -5.87
CA LEU A 65 -1.50 -6.79 -5.79
C LEU A 65 -2.68 -6.99 -4.82
N ALA A 66 -3.22 -8.21 -4.79
CA ALA A 66 -4.29 -8.60 -3.88
C ALA A 66 -3.92 -8.40 -2.39
N ALA A 67 -2.64 -8.47 -2.01
CA ALA A 67 -2.21 -8.21 -0.63
C ALA A 67 -2.45 -6.76 -0.20
N ILE A 68 -2.58 -5.83 -1.15
CA ILE A 68 -2.86 -4.41 -0.89
C ILE A 68 -4.35 -4.11 -1.07
N THR A 69 -4.98 -4.66 -2.11
CA THR A 69 -6.33 -4.26 -2.54
C THR A 69 -7.46 -5.08 -1.92
N THR A 70 -7.17 -6.26 -1.39
CA THR A 70 -8.21 -7.15 -0.83
C THR A 70 -8.65 -6.64 0.54
N SER A 71 -9.96 -6.58 0.76
CA SER A 71 -10.59 -6.24 2.04
C SER A 71 -10.88 -7.45 2.91
N ARG A 72 -10.66 -8.67 2.40
CA ARG A 72 -10.95 -9.89 3.14
C ARG A 72 -10.05 -9.98 4.38
N PRO A 73 -10.63 -10.17 5.58
CA PRO A 73 -9.85 -10.47 6.76
C PRO A 73 -9.09 -11.79 6.56
N VAL A 74 -7.89 -11.89 7.15
CA VAL A 74 -7.00 -13.04 7.02
C VAL A 74 -7.67 -14.33 7.55
N ASP A 75 -8.69 -14.20 8.41
CA ASP A 75 -9.41 -15.30 9.06
C ASP A 75 -10.33 -16.11 8.11
N GLU A 76 -10.52 -15.71 6.85
CA GLU A 76 -11.34 -16.45 5.86
C GLU A 76 -10.52 -17.34 4.91
N VAL A 77 -9.23 -17.56 5.18
CA VAL A 77 -8.39 -18.49 4.41
C VAL A 77 -8.05 -19.68 5.30
N ALA A 78 -9.04 -20.53 5.55
CA ALA A 78 -8.88 -21.85 6.17
C ALA A 78 -9.45 -22.93 5.26
#